data_AF-A0A353BE91-F1
#
_entry.id   AF-A0A353BE91-F1
#
_cell.length_a   1.000
_cell.length_b   1.000
_cell.length_c   1.000
_cell.angle_alpha   90.00
_cell.angle_beta   90.00
_cell.angle_gamma   90.00
#
_symmetry.space_group_name_H-M   'P 1'
#
loop_
_entity.id
_entity.type
_entity.pdbx_description
1 polymer ?
#
loop_
_entity_poly.entity_id
_entity_poly.type
_entity_poly.pdbx_seq_one_letter_code
_entity_poly.pdbx_strand_id
1 'polypeptide(L)'
;MNDRLAKMKARDKAMRQARDKMLRHVSQHLTTIGFTKASAGHFVRPSQGQTDHIGLQKHAGGRDVRVMTHVTLEDAAETTINGPWSDTYTRPESPNGIRYCFSWSTKEEDITRCAEEFCHFIDDVVIKWFANPKPL
;
A
#
# COMPACT_ATOMS: atom_id res chain seq x y z
N MET A 1 5.85 37.47 5.55
CA MET A 1 6.56 36.19 5.82
C MET A 1 5.67 35.16 6.54
N ASN A 2 4.88 35.55 7.55
CA ASN A 2 3.97 34.64 8.29
C ASN A 2 2.86 33.97 7.44
N ASP A 3 2.28 34.68 6.47
CA ASP A 3 1.20 34.16 5.62
C ASP A 3 1.65 32.99 4.71
N ARG A 4 2.87 33.07 4.14
CA ARG A 4 3.43 32.00 3.30
C ARG A 4 3.67 30.70 4.10
N LEU A 5 4.17 30.82 5.32
CA LEU A 5 4.39 29.68 6.21
C LEU A 5 3.07 29.04 6.65
N ALA A 6 2.07 29.86 6.98
CA ALA A 6 0.74 29.37 7.35
C ALA A 6 0.07 28.61 6.19
N LYS A 7 0.12 29.16 4.97
CA LYS A 7 -0.40 28.49 3.75
C LYS A 7 0.30 27.16 3.48
N MET A 8 1.62 27.10 3.66
CA MET A 8 2.38 25.85 3.51
C MET A 8 1.94 24.80 4.54
N LYS A 9 1.85 25.16 5.82
CA LYS A 9 1.38 24.25 6.88
C LYS A 9 -0.04 23.76 6.63
N ALA A 10 -0.94 24.63 6.18
CA ALA A 10 -2.32 24.27 5.83
C ALA A 10 -2.36 23.27 4.67
N ARG A 11 -1.57 23.51 3.61
CA ARG A 11 -1.44 22.59 2.47
C ARG A 11 -0.92 21.22 2.91
N ASP A 12 0.12 21.19 3.73
CA ASP A 12 0.70 19.92 4.19
C ASP A 12 -0.24 19.15 5.12
N LYS A 13 -1.04 19.86 5.92
CA LYS A 13 -2.13 19.25 6.71
C LYS A 13 -3.20 18.65 5.81
N ALA A 14 -3.67 19.40 4.80
CA ALA A 14 -4.70 18.93 3.87
C ALA A 14 -4.22 17.70 3.07
N MET A 15 -2.96 17.70 2.63
CA MET A 15 -2.37 16.52 1.98
C MET A 15 -2.33 15.31 2.92
N ARG A 16 -1.89 15.47 4.17
CA ARG A 16 -1.90 14.35 5.13
C ARG A 16 -3.30 13.79 5.37
N GLN A 17 -4.31 14.65 5.46
CA GLN A 17 -5.71 14.24 5.60
C GLN A 17 -6.22 13.48 4.38
N ALA A 18 -5.88 13.94 3.17
CA ALA A 18 -6.22 13.26 1.92
C ALA A 18 -5.56 11.89 1.82
N ARG A 19 -4.26 11.78 2.14
CA ARG A 19 -3.55 10.49 2.23
C ARG A 19 -4.23 9.54 3.22
N ASP A 20 -4.53 10.03 4.42
CA ASP A 20 -5.14 9.20 5.46
C ASP A 20 -6.57 8.78 5.06
N LYS A 21 -7.27 9.59 4.25
CA LYS A 21 -8.56 9.21 3.64
C LYS A 21 -8.38 8.11 2.59
N MET A 22 -7.46 8.26 1.63
CA MET A 22 -7.12 7.23 0.65
C MET A 22 -6.78 5.91 1.36
N LEU A 23 -5.91 5.95 2.37
CA LEU A 23 -5.50 4.76 3.12
C LEU A 23 -6.64 4.10 3.89
N ARG A 24 -7.68 4.83 4.30
CA ARG A 24 -8.87 4.23 4.90
C ARG A 24 -9.64 3.39 3.91
N HIS A 25 -9.77 3.83 2.66
CA HIS A 25 -10.40 3.03 1.60
C HIS A 25 -9.61 1.75 1.32
N VAL A 26 -8.29 1.85 1.19
CA VAL A 26 -7.42 0.68 1.00
C VAL A 26 -7.51 -0.26 2.21
N SER A 27 -7.50 0.29 3.44
CA SER A 27 -7.63 -0.53 4.66
C SER A 27 -8.97 -1.26 4.74
N GLN A 28 -10.06 -0.61 4.32
CA GLN A 28 -11.39 -1.24 4.26
C GLN A 28 -11.39 -2.40 3.27
N HIS A 29 -10.83 -2.20 2.07
CA HIS A 29 -10.67 -3.26 1.06
C HIS A 29 -9.90 -4.46 1.62
N LEU A 30 -8.76 -4.22 2.27
CA LEU A 30 -7.96 -5.27 2.91
C LEU A 30 -8.79 -6.10 3.90
N THR A 31 -9.62 -5.44 4.71
CA THR A 31 -10.54 -6.14 5.62
C THR A 31 -11.58 -6.98 4.88
N THR A 32 -12.12 -6.49 3.76
CA THR A 32 -13.10 -7.26 2.95
C THR A 32 -12.51 -8.53 2.33
N ILE A 33 -11.21 -8.55 2.03
CA ILE A 33 -10.53 -9.71 1.43
C ILE A 33 -9.79 -10.59 2.47
N GLY A 34 -10.14 -10.42 3.75
CA GLY A 34 -9.75 -11.32 4.85
C GLY A 34 -8.49 -10.91 5.62
N PHE A 35 -7.92 -9.73 5.40
CA PHE A 35 -6.82 -9.24 6.22
C PHE A 35 -7.32 -8.59 7.52
N THR A 36 -6.60 -8.87 8.60
CA THR A 36 -6.77 -8.21 9.90
C THR A 36 -5.69 -7.17 10.11
N LYS A 37 -6.01 -6.09 10.82
CA LYS A 37 -5.04 -5.02 11.11
C LYS A 37 -4.17 -5.41 12.30
N ALA A 38 -2.88 -5.66 12.06
CA ALA A 38 -1.91 -6.00 13.10
C ALA A 38 -1.32 -4.75 13.78
N SER A 39 -1.04 -3.69 13.00
CA SER A 39 -0.56 -2.41 13.55
C SER A 39 -0.88 -1.22 12.62
N ALA A 40 -0.29 -0.05 12.89
CA ALA A 40 -0.54 1.15 12.11
C ALA A 40 -0.03 0.99 10.67
N GLY A 41 -0.94 0.67 9.75
CA GLY A 41 -0.61 0.45 8.33
C GLY A 41 -0.02 -0.94 8.08
N HIS A 42 -0.19 -1.91 8.97
CA HIS A 42 0.24 -3.29 8.75
C HIS A 42 -0.94 -4.24 8.93
N PHE A 43 -1.10 -5.13 7.96
CA PHE A 43 -2.21 -6.04 7.83
C PHE A 43 -1.70 -7.46 7.62
N VAL A 44 -2.36 -8.43 8.24
CA VAL A 44 -1.99 -9.84 8.19
C VAL A 44 -3.18 -10.72 7.89
N ARG A 45 -2.95 -11.79 7.13
CA ARG A 45 -3.94 -12.83 6.87
C ARG A 45 -3.27 -14.20 7.01
N PRO A 46 -3.64 -15.01 8.02
CA PRO A 46 -3.20 -16.39 8.10
C PRO A 46 -3.71 -17.19 6.88
N SER A 47 -2.85 -18.04 6.35
CA SER A 47 -3.13 -19.00 5.27
C SER A 47 -2.50 -20.34 5.64
N GLN A 48 -2.81 -21.40 4.91
CA GLN A 48 -2.27 -22.72 5.22
C GLN A 48 -0.73 -22.74 5.06
N GLY A 49 0.00 -22.88 6.17
CA GLY A 49 1.46 -22.96 6.18
C GLY A 49 2.19 -21.61 6.07
N GLN A 50 1.48 -20.47 6.04
CA GLN A 50 2.09 -19.15 5.96
C GLN A 50 1.20 -18.04 6.53
N THR A 51 1.79 -16.93 6.94
CA THR A 51 1.09 -15.66 7.17
C THR A 51 1.40 -14.68 6.04
N ASP A 52 0.36 -14.16 5.41
CA ASP A 52 0.46 -13.11 4.40
C ASP A 52 0.53 -11.73 5.09
N HIS A 53 1.46 -10.88 4.68
CA HIS A 53 1.63 -9.54 5.24
C HIS A 53 1.53 -8.45 4.16
N ILE A 54 0.75 -7.42 4.44
CA ILE A 54 0.66 -6.18 3.64
C ILE A 54 0.96 -4.97 4.54
N GLY A 55 1.97 -4.19 4.16
CA GLY A 55 2.34 -2.92 4.79
C GLY A 55 2.02 -1.72 3.90
N LEU A 56 1.37 -0.70 4.48
CA LEU A 56 1.09 0.60 3.89
C LEU A 56 2.09 1.62 4.47
N GLN A 57 3.29 1.67 3.89
CA GLN A 57 4.39 2.50 4.38
C GLN A 57 4.23 3.94 3.91
N LYS A 58 4.17 4.87 4.86
CA LYS A 58 4.20 6.32 4.60
C LYS A 58 5.67 6.78 4.62
N HIS A 59 6.16 7.39 3.54
CA HIS A 59 7.51 7.95 3.56
C HIS A 59 7.59 9.20 4.46
N ALA A 60 8.60 9.24 5.34
CA ALA A 60 8.74 10.28 6.37
C ALA A 60 8.84 11.72 5.80
N GLY A 61 9.36 11.87 4.57
CA GLY A 61 9.52 13.15 3.89
C GLY A 61 8.47 13.47 2.82
N GLY A 62 7.46 12.62 2.62
CA GLY A 62 6.71 12.60 1.36
C GLY A 62 5.19 12.48 1.47
N ARG A 63 4.57 12.70 0.31
CA ARG A 63 3.18 12.32 0.00
C ARG A 63 3.09 10.82 -0.32
N ASP A 64 4.22 10.20 -0.58
CA ASP A 64 4.24 8.88 -1.17
C ASP A 64 3.91 7.81 -0.12
N VAL A 65 3.06 6.89 -0.57
CA VAL A 65 2.70 5.67 0.12
C VAL A 65 3.21 4.54 -0.73
N ARG A 66 3.84 3.56 -0.09
CA ARG A 66 4.21 2.30 -0.71
C ARG A 66 3.38 1.17 -0.10
N VAL A 67 2.93 0.26 -0.96
CA VAL A 67 2.50 -1.08 -0.52
C VAL A 67 3.71 -2.01 -0.58
N MET A 68 4.05 -2.59 0.55
CA MET A 68 5.12 -3.59 0.70
C MET A 68 4.51 -4.90 1.21
N THR A 69 5.04 -6.03 0.77
CA THR A 69 4.44 -7.33 1.04
C THR A 69 5.50 -8.35 1.39
N HIS A 70 5.14 -9.32 2.22
CA HIS A 70 5.96 -10.50 2.50
C HIS A 70 5.08 -11.64 3.00
N VAL A 71 5.60 -12.85 2.96
CA VAL A 71 5.03 -14.00 3.68
C VAL A 71 5.99 -14.47 4.75
N THR A 72 5.46 -14.95 5.87
CA THR A 72 6.21 -15.67 6.90
C THR A 72 5.77 -17.12 6.88
N LEU A 73 6.67 -18.05 6.55
CA LEU A 73 6.35 -19.49 6.51
C LEU A 73 6.30 -20.07 7.94
N GLU A 74 5.34 -20.96 8.20
CA GLU A 74 5.12 -21.56 9.53
C GLU A 74 6.19 -22.62 9.91
N ASP A 75 6.90 -23.19 8.93
CA ASP A 75 7.84 -24.28 9.19
C ASP A 75 9.25 -23.79 9.59
N ALA A 76 9.63 -24.21 10.80
CA ALA A 76 10.96 -24.37 11.44
C ALA A 76 11.97 -23.19 11.49
N ALA A 77 11.76 -22.06 10.82
CA ALA A 77 12.68 -20.92 10.91
C ALA A 77 12.06 -19.52 10.67
N GLU A 78 10.73 -19.39 10.68
CA GLU A 78 10.03 -18.13 10.35
C GLU A 78 10.61 -17.48 9.08
N THR A 79 10.80 -18.28 8.03
CA THR A 79 11.42 -17.79 6.80
C THR A 79 10.52 -16.74 6.18
N THR A 80 11.05 -15.53 6.01
CA THR A 80 10.35 -14.43 5.35
C THR A 80 10.72 -14.38 3.87
N ILE A 81 9.71 -14.42 2.99
CA ILE A 81 9.90 -14.16 1.55
C ILE A 81 9.35 -12.77 1.26
N ASN A 82 10.20 -11.88 0.75
CA ASN A 82 9.79 -10.54 0.36
C ASN A 82 9.02 -10.57 -0.96
N GLY A 83 7.90 -9.87 -1.01
CA GLY A 83 7.02 -9.79 -2.16
C GLY A 83 7.07 -8.46 -2.91
N PRO A 84 6.18 -8.29 -3.89
CA PRO A 84 6.12 -7.11 -4.75
C PRO A 84 5.93 -5.81 -3.98
N TRP A 85 6.66 -4.78 -4.41
CA TRP A 85 6.50 -3.41 -3.95
C TRP A 85 5.77 -2.60 -5.02
N SER A 86 4.80 -1.79 -4.60
CA SER A 86 4.00 -0.94 -5.51
C SER A 86 4.87 -0.06 -6.41
N ASP A 87 5.98 0.45 -5.91
CA ASP A 87 6.87 1.38 -6.62
C ASP A 87 7.49 0.76 -7.88
N THR A 88 7.56 -0.57 -7.96
CA THR A 88 8.04 -1.28 -9.15
C THR A 88 7.06 -1.15 -10.31
N TYR A 89 5.78 -0.95 -10.00
CA TYR A 89 4.69 -0.90 -10.97
C TYR A 89 4.28 0.51 -11.39
N THR A 90 5.03 1.54 -10.95
CA THR A 90 4.87 2.92 -11.45
C THR A 90 5.84 3.25 -12.59
N ARG A 91 6.91 2.46 -12.72
CA ARG A 91 8.00 2.66 -13.68
C ARG A 91 7.60 2.28 -15.11
N PRO A 92 8.30 2.79 -16.14
CA PRO A 92 8.09 2.39 -17.52
C PRO A 92 8.29 0.88 -17.74
N GLU A 93 9.34 0.32 -17.13
CA GLU A 93 9.67 -1.11 -17.17
C GLU A 93 8.93 -1.96 -16.12
N SER A 94 7.63 -1.71 -15.91
CA SER A 94 6.87 -2.44 -14.89
C SER A 94 6.71 -3.94 -15.21
N PRO A 95 6.66 -4.81 -14.19
CA PRO A 95 6.47 -6.25 -14.40
C PRO A 95 5.18 -6.56 -15.16
N ASN A 96 5.26 -7.48 -16.12
CA ASN A 96 4.15 -7.92 -16.97
C ASN A 96 3.45 -6.79 -17.75
N GLY A 97 4.09 -5.62 -17.91
CA GLY A 97 3.52 -4.48 -18.64
C GLY A 97 2.36 -3.77 -17.93
N ILE A 98 2.05 -4.15 -16.68
CA ILE A 98 0.96 -3.56 -15.91
C ILE A 98 1.48 -2.34 -15.16
N ARG A 99 0.81 -1.19 -15.30
CA ARG A 99 1.20 0.06 -14.63
C ARG A 99 0.04 0.61 -13.83
N TYR A 100 0.35 1.09 -12.62
CA TYR A 100 -0.63 1.72 -11.73
C TYR A 100 -0.28 3.18 -11.48
N CYS A 101 -1.31 4.00 -11.31
CA CYS A 101 -1.18 5.44 -11.08
C CYS A 101 -1.43 5.80 -9.61
N PHE A 102 -0.41 5.68 -8.76
CA PHE A 102 -0.53 6.04 -7.33
C PHE A 102 -0.41 7.54 -7.03
N SER A 103 -0.47 8.39 -8.06
CA SER A 103 -0.52 9.84 -7.84
C SER A 103 -1.81 10.22 -7.09
N TRP A 104 -1.78 11.25 -6.25
CA TRP A 104 -2.97 11.72 -5.54
C TRP A 104 -2.86 13.20 -5.18
N SER A 105 -4.00 13.83 -4.92
CA SER A 105 -4.11 15.24 -4.51
C SER A 105 -5.12 15.41 -3.37
N THR A 106 -5.43 16.64 -2.98
CA THR A 106 -6.51 16.92 -2.02
C THR A 106 -7.91 16.79 -2.60
N LYS A 107 -8.05 16.60 -3.92
CA LYS A 107 -9.35 16.42 -4.55
C LYS A 107 -9.89 15.03 -4.28
N GLU A 108 -11.20 14.94 -4.05
CA GLU A 108 -11.87 13.68 -3.75
C GLU A 108 -11.70 12.63 -4.86
N GLU A 109 -11.83 13.06 -6.13
CA GLU A 109 -11.65 12.20 -7.31
C GLU A 109 -10.26 11.53 -7.34
N ASP A 110 -9.21 12.28 -7.00
CA ASP A 110 -7.84 11.77 -6.98
C ASP A 110 -7.60 10.83 -5.81
N ILE A 111 -8.24 11.09 -4.65
CA ILE A 111 -8.17 10.23 -3.47
C ILE A 111 -8.81 8.88 -3.77
N THR A 112 -10.02 8.88 -4.34
CA THR A 112 -10.77 7.66 -4.68
C THR A 112 -10.05 6.85 -5.74
N ARG A 113 -9.67 7.47 -6.86
CA ARG A 113 -8.93 6.79 -7.93
C ARG A 113 -7.62 6.19 -7.42
N CYS A 114 -6.85 6.94 -6.61
CA CYS A 114 -5.60 6.41 -6.05
C CYS A 114 -5.85 5.22 -5.11
N ALA A 115 -6.92 5.23 -4.31
CA ALA A 115 -7.30 4.09 -3.50
C ALA A 115 -7.65 2.87 -4.38
N GLU A 116 -8.45 3.06 -5.43
CA GLU A 116 -8.80 2.01 -6.40
C GLU A 116 -7.56 1.41 -7.07
N GLU A 117 -6.61 2.23 -7.50
CA GLU A 117 -5.33 1.78 -8.06
C GLU A 117 -4.53 0.91 -7.08
N PHE A 118 -4.50 1.27 -5.79
CA PHE A 118 -3.89 0.42 -4.77
C PHE A 118 -4.65 -0.89 -4.57
N CYS A 119 -5.98 -0.86 -4.56
CA CYS A 119 -6.80 -2.07 -4.45
C CYS A 119 -6.58 -3.00 -5.65
N HIS A 120 -6.58 -2.47 -6.89
CA HIS A 120 -6.26 -3.24 -8.08
C HIS A 120 -4.85 -3.84 -8.01
N PHE A 121 -3.83 -3.06 -7.62
CA PHE A 121 -2.49 -3.60 -7.42
C PHE A 121 -2.47 -4.75 -6.40
N ILE A 122 -3.19 -4.59 -5.27
CA ILE A 122 -3.30 -5.64 -4.26
C ILE A 122 -3.94 -6.89 -4.87
N ASP A 123 -5.09 -6.78 -5.52
CA ASP A 123 -5.83 -7.93 -6.04
C ASP A 123 -5.11 -8.61 -7.21
N ASP A 124 -4.57 -7.82 -8.13
CA ASP A 124 -3.99 -8.33 -9.37
C ASP A 124 -2.58 -8.85 -9.24
N VAL A 125 -1.82 -8.32 -8.27
CA VAL A 125 -0.40 -8.65 -8.11
C VAL A 125 -0.17 -9.34 -6.77
N VAL A 126 -0.55 -8.69 -5.67
CA VAL A 126 -0.19 -9.15 -4.32
C VAL A 126 -0.91 -10.44 -3.96
N ILE A 127 -2.23 -10.50 -4.15
CA ILE A 127 -3.03 -11.69 -3.83
C ILE A 127 -2.61 -12.89 -4.68
N LYS A 128 -2.34 -12.67 -5.98
CA LYS A 128 -1.81 -13.72 -6.87
C LYS A 128 -0.43 -14.19 -6.44
N TRP A 129 0.43 -13.28 -5.98
CA TRP A 129 1.75 -13.63 -5.47
C TRP A 129 1.69 -14.45 -4.18
N PHE A 130 0.77 -14.17 -3.25
CA PHE A 130 0.61 -14.96 -2.02
C PHE A 130 0.25 -16.42 -2.27
N ALA A 131 -0.41 -16.74 -3.39
CA ALA A 131 -0.72 -18.13 -3.76
C ALA A 131 0.51 -18.95 -4.18
N ASN A 132 1.61 -18.29 -4.56
CA ASN A 132 2.87 -18.93 -4.94
C ASN A 132 4.05 -17.97 -4.70
N PRO A 133 4.42 -17.72 -3.42
CA PRO A 133 5.41 -16.73 -3.08
C PRO A 133 6.78 -17.16 -3.59
N LYS A 134 7.39 -16.31 -4.43
CA LYS A 134 8.74 -16.49 -4.94
C LYS A 134 9.58 -15.27 -4.56
N PRO A 135 10.85 -15.45 -4.20
CA PRO A 135 11.79 -14.34 -4.09
C PRO A 135 11.82 -13.54 -5.40
N LEU A 136 11.76 -12.21 -5.28
CA LEU A 136 11.93 -11.28 -6.40
C LEU A 136 13.37 -11.17 -6.86
#